data_AF-A0A5E5QVR4-F1
#
_entry.id   AF-A0A5E5QVR4-F1
#
_cell.length_a   1.000
_cell.length_b   1.000
_cell.length_c   1.000
_cell.angle_alpha   90.00
_cell.angle_beta   90.00
_cell.angle_gamma   90.00
#
_symmetry.space_group_name_H-M   'P 1'
#
loop_
_entity.id
_entity.type
_entity.pdbx_description
1 polymer ?
#
loop_
_entity_poly.entity_id
_entity_poly.type
_entity_poly.pdbx_seq_one_letter_code
_entity_poly.pdbx_strand_id
1 'polypeptide(L)'
;MIEIALGGFVAECRADGWLALAGGDLGATLDGQPLPAWGAFAVRGGQRLAFAHPRQGARAYLAAPGGFAGERQLGSLATVAREGLGGPAPTARPWPQATASAGWPMARDRARCPCPANGSWTAPAKRAWS
;
A
#
# COMPACT_ATOMS: atom_id res chain seq x y z
N MET A 1 0.27 6.50 -2.18
CA MET A 1 -0.37 5.47 -1.35
C MET A 1 -1.76 5.22 -1.91
N ILE A 2 -2.27 4.01 -1.78
CA ILE A 2 -3.63 3.62 -2.21
C ILE A 2 -4.45 3.33 -0.96
N GLU A 3 -5.65 3.89 -0.89
CA GLU A 3 -6.67 3.54 0.11
C GLU A 3 -7.58 2.46 -0.45
N ILE A 4 -7.82 1.41 0.35
CA ILE A 4 -8.65 0.26 0.00
C ILE A 4 -9.78 0.20 1.00
N ALA A 5 -11.01 0.44 0.55
CA ALA A 5 -12.20 0.36 1.39
C ALA A 5 -12.89 -1.00 1.21
N LEU A 6 -13.26 -1.63 2.32
CA LEU A 6 -14.08 -2.85 2.39
C LEU A 6 -13.57 -4.13 1.69
N GLY A 7 -12.41 -4.09 1.02
CA GLY A 7 -11.81 -5.26 0.35
C GLY A 7 -12.09 -5.27 -1.16
N GLY A 8 -11.96 -6.44 -1.80
CA GLY A 8 -12.15 -6.63 -3.24
C GLY A 8 -11.04 -6.07 -4.14
N PHE A 9 -10.04 -5.39 -3.58
CA PHE A 9 -8.90 -4.86 -4.33
C PHE A 9 -7.95 -5.98 -4.74
N VAL A 10 -7.51 -5.96 -6.00
CA VAL A 10 -6.51 -6.87 -6.55
C VAL A 10 -5.50 -6.07 -7.37
N ALA A 11 -4.22 -6.38 -7.21
CA ALA A 11 -3.14 -5.83 -8.02
C ALA A 11 -2.11 -6.91 -8.37
N GLU A 12 -1.50 -6.77 -9.54
CA GLU A 12 -0.36 -7.58 -9.97
C GLU A 12 0.92 -6.73 -9.87
N CYS A 13 1.94 -7.26 -9.22
CA CYS A 13 3.25 -6.63 -9.13
C CYS A 13 4.00 -6.86 -10.44
N ARG A 14 4.35 -5.80 -11.17
CA ARG A 14 5.05 -5.94 -12.46
C ARG A 14 6.57 -6.03 -12.35
N ALA A 15 7.11 -5.74 -11.18
CA ALA A 15 8.54 -5.75 -10.90
C ALA A 15 8.77 -6.16 -9.43
N ASP A 16 10.00 -6.56 -9.15
CA ASP A 16 10.46 -6.84 -7.79
C ASP A 16 10.49 -5.55 -6.96
N GLY A 17 10.20 -5.66 -5.67
CA GLY A 17 10.23 -4.51 -4.78
C GLY A 17 9.69 -4.78 -3.39
N TRP A 18 9.32 -3.69 -2.72
CA TRP A 18 8.73 -3.69 -1.39
C TRP A 18 7.40 -2.95 -1.39
N LEU A 19 6.46 -3.43 -0.60
CA LEU A 19 5.20 -2.76 -0.32
C LEU A 19 4.99 -2.74 1.20
N ALA A 20 4.12 -1.84 1.68
CA ALA A 20 3.74 -1.79 3.09
C ALA A 20 2.23 -1.68 3.27
N LEU A 21 1.70 -2.42 4.25
CA LEU A 21 0.31 -2.38 4.68
C LEU A 21 0.17 -1.66 6.01
N ALA A 22 -0.92 -0.91 6.16
CA ALA A 22 -1.40 -0.37 7.43
C ALA A 22 -2.94 -0.29 7.41
N GLY A 23 -3.54 0.04 8.56
CA GLY A 23 -4.99 0.25 8.70
C GLY A 23 -5.74 -1.02 9.09
N GLY A 24 -6.92 -1.23 8.52
CA GLY A 24 -7.74 -2.40 8.77
C GLY A 24 -7.13 -3.67 8.16
N ASP A 25 -7.39 -4.80 8.79
CA ASP A 25 -7.14 -6.11 8.21
C ASP A 25 -8.31 -6.47 7.29
N LEU A 26 -8.06 -6.48 5.98
CA LEU A 26 -9.03 -6.87 4.97
C LEU A 26 -8.70 -8.23 4.32
N GLY A 27 -8.01 -9.11 5.05
CA GLY A 27 -7.63 -10.43 4.57
C GLY A 27 -6.66 -10.38 3.38
N ALA A 28 -5.57 -9.62 3.53
CA ALA A 28 -4.57 -9.47 2.48
C ALA A 28 -3.80 -10.78 2.23
N THR A 29 -3.64 -11.13 0.95
CA THR A 29 -2.87 -12.31 0.52
C THR A 29 -1.94 -11.95 -0.62
N LEU A 30 -0.79 -12.62 -0.68
CA LEU A 30 0.14 -12.59 -1.80
C LEU A 30 0.22 -14.00 -2.40
N ASP A 31 -0.24 -14.16 -3.64
CA ASP A 31 -0.39 -15.47 -4.29
C ASP A 31 -1.17 -16.49 -3.43
N GLY A 32 -2.21 -16.00 -2.74
CA GLY A 32 -3.04 -16.81 -1.85
C GLY A 32 -2.44 -17.08 -0.47
N GLN A 33 -1.19 -16.69 -0.21
CA GLN A 33 -0.58 -16.79 1.12
C GLN A 33 -0.96 -15.57 1.97
N PRO A 34 -1.49 -15.76 3.20
CA PRO A 34 -1.82 -14.65 4.09
C PRO A 34 -0.62 -13.75 4.36
N LEU A 35 -0.84 -12.44 4.26
CA LEU A 35 0.13 -11.44 4.70
C LEU A 35 -0.19 -10.99 6.13
N PRO A 36 0.84 -10.73 6.96
CA PRO A 36 0.61 -10.09 8.25
C PRO A 36 0.02 -8.69 8.03
N ALA A 37 -0.98 -8.35 8.85
CA ALA A 37 -1.46 -6.98 8.95
C ALA A 37 -0.32 -6.11 9.53
N TRP A 38 -0.18 -4.89 9.03
CA TRP A 38 0.78 -3.88 9.50
C TRP A 38 2.25 -4.25 9.32
N GLY A 39 2.86 -3.76 8.25
CA GLY A 39 4.29 -3.93 8.01
C GLY A 39 4.66 -3.86 6.54
N ALA A 40 5.97 -3.93 6.28
CA ALA A 40 6.50 -4.03 4.93
C ALA A 40 6.79 -5.48 4.55
N PHE A 41 6.58 -5.81 3.27
CA PHE A 41 6.79 -7.14 2.71
C PHE A 41 7.37 -7.02 1.30
N ALA A 42 8.23 -7.97 0.95
CA ALA A 42 8.82 -8.04 -0.38
C ALA A 42 7.82 -8.66 -1.36
N VAL A 43 7.87 -8.19 -2.61
CA VAL A 43 7.11 -8.72 -3.74
C VAL A 43 8.04 -8.97 -4.91
N ARG A 44 7.69 -9.95 -5.74
CA ARG A 44 8.35 -10.23 -7.02
C ARG A 44 7.44 -9.85 -8.18
N GLY A 45 8.05 -9.61 -9.34
CA GLY A 45 7.33 -9.49 -10.60
C GLY A 45 6.45 -10.73 -10.86
N GLY A 46 5.21 -10.50 -11.29
CA GLY A 46 4.18 -11.51 -11.53
C GLY A 46 3.33 -11.88 -10.32
N GLN A 47 3.69 -11.47 -9.09
CA GLN A 47 2.92 -11.84 -7.90
C GLN A 47 1.62 -11.04 -7.79
N ARG A 48 0.56 -11.70 -7.30
CA ARG A 48 -0.77 -11.12 -7.15
C ARG A 48 -1.08 -10.80 -5.69
N LEU A 49 -1.27 -9.53 -5.40
CA LEU A 49 -1.78 -9.02 -4.11
C LEU A 49 -3.31 -8.93 -4.17
N ALA A 50 -4.00 -9.53 -3.22
CA ALA A 50 -5.46 -9.50 -3.13
C ALA A 50 -5.93 -9.21 -1.70
N PHE A 51 -6.99 -8.41 -1.58
CA PHE A 51 -7.71 -8.15 -0.33
C PHE A 51 -9.11 -8.72 -0.47
N ALA A 52 -9.48 -9.63 0.42
CA ALA A 52 -10.75 -10.33 0.36
C ALA A 52 -11.90 -9.47 0.92
N HIS A 53 -12.07 -9.50 2.23
CA HIS A 53 -13.15 -8.80 2.95
C HIS A 53 -12.65 -8.37 4.33
N PRO A 54 -13.31 -7.40 4.98
CA PRO A 54 -12.87 -6.84 6.24
C PRO A 54 -12.92 -7.88 7.36
N ARG A 55 -11.77 -8.14 8.01
CA ARG A 55 -11.68 -8.88 9.27
C ARG A 55 -11.70 -7.94 10.46
N GLN A 56 -11.03 -6.79 10.34
CA GLN A 56 -10.98 -5.74 11.36
C GLN A 56 -10.80 -4.37 10.71
N GLY A 57 -11.67 -3.41 11.02
CA GLY A 57 -11.62 -2.07 10.41
C GLY A 57 -12.14 -2.05 8.96
N ALA A 58 -12.39 -0.86 8.42
CA ALA A 58 -13.04 -0.70 7.11
C ALA A 58 -12.09 -0.29 5.97
N ARG A 59 -10.88 0.18 6.29
CA ARG A 59 -9.94 0.77 5.33
C ARG A 59 -8.53 0.25 5.55
N ALA A 60 -7.92 -0.30 4.52
CA ALA A 60 -6.50 -0.62 4.48
C ALA A 60 -5.76 0.36 3.58
N TYR A 61 -4.45 0.43 3.79
CA TYR A 61 -3.60 1.39 3.16
C TYR A 61 -2.36 0.69 2.60
N LEU A 62 -2.14 0.84 1.30
CA LEU A 62 -1.01 0.26 0.59
C LEU A 62 -0.03 1.36 0.19
N ALA A 63 1.23 1.21 0.61
CA ALA A 63 2.32 2.10 0.23
C ALA A 63 3.39 1.35 -0.55
N ALA A 64 3.98 2.04 -1.53
CA ALA A 64 5.17 1.62 -2.25
C ALA A 64 6.28 2.66 -2.02
N PRO A 65 7.56 2.26 -1.94
CA PRO A 65 8.68 3.18 -1.97
C PRO A 65 8.61 4.09 -3.20
N GLY A 66 8.82 5.40 -3.01
CA GLY A 66 8.68 6.39 -4.08
C GLY A 66 7.23 6.77 -4.43
N GLY A 67 6.24 6.08 -3.86
CA GLY A 67 4.82 6.35 -4.10
C GLY A 67 4.30 5.74 -5.40
N PHE A 68 3.12 6.18 -5.81
CA PHE A 68 2.48 5.76 -7.06
C PHE A 68 2.46 6.95 -8.02
N ALA A 69 2.80 6.72 -9.29
CA ALA A 69 2.80 7.76 -10.30
C ALA A 69 1.37 8.05 -10.78
N GLY A 70 1.08 9.31 -11.08
CA GLY A 70 -0.20 9.76 -11.60
C GLY A 70 -0.15 11.23 -11.99
N GLU A 71 -1.17 11.69 -12.72
CA GLU A 71 -1.32 13.10 -13.03
C GLU A 71 -1.80 13.85 -11.78
N ARG A 72 -1.12 14.95 -11.45
CA ARG A 72 -1.48 15.78 -10.30
C ARG A 72 -2.57 16.76 -10.70
N GLN A 73 -3.63 16.79 -9.91
CA GLN A 73 -4.66 17.82 -10.00
C GLN A 73 -4.55 18.72 -8.77
N LEU A 74 -4.46 20.03 -9.00
CA LEU A 74 -4.23 21.02 -7.92
C LEU A 74 -2.98 20.70 -7.07
N GLY A 75 -1.93 20.18 -7.70
CA GLY A 75 -0.69 19.78 -7.02
C GLY A 75 -0.76 18.45 -6.23
N SER A 76 -1.94 17.82 -6.15
CA SER A 76 -2.18 16.60 -5.37
C SER A 76 -2.47 15.38 -6.25
N LEU A 77 -2.23 14.18 -5.70
CA LEU A 77 -2.65 12.88 -6.28
C LEU A 77 -3.87 12.29 -5.55
N ALA A 78 -4.44 13.01 -4.58
CA ALA A 78 -5.62 12.57 -3.85
C ALA A 78 -6.85 12.53 -4.77
N THR A 79 -7.70 11.53 -4.58
CA THR A 79 -8.96 11.39 -5.31
C THR A 79 -10.11 11.95 -4.50
N VAL A 80 -10.91 12.82 -5.11
CA VAL A 80 -12.17 13.33 -4.56
C VAL A 80 -13.30 12.90 -5.49
N ALA A 81 -13.92 11.78 -5.14
CA ALA A 81 -14.87 11.10 -6.03
C ALA A 81 -16.10 11.95 -6.38
N ARG A 82 -16.56 12.79 -5.43
CA ARG A 82 -17.75 13.63 -5.61
C ARG A 82 -17.56 14.68 -6.70
N GLU A 83 -16.36 15.23 -6.81
CA GLU A 83 -15.99 16.29 -7.76
C GLU A 83 -15.25 15.74 -8.98
N GLY A 84 -14.99 14.43 -9.04
CA GLY A 84 -14.24 13.79 -10.13
C GLY A 84 -12.78 14.22 -10.22
N LEU A 85 -12.20 14.68 -9.10
CA LEU A 85 -10.83 15.18 -9.05
C LEU A 85 -9.84 14.07 -8.67
N GLY A 86 -8.71 14.01 -9.36
CA GLY A 86 -7.62 13.05 -9.12
C GLY A 86 -7.98 11.59 -9.38
N GLY A 87 -7.01 10.69 -9.18
CA GLY A 87 -7.16 9.24 -9.41
C GLY A 87 -7.61 8.85 -10.83
N PRO A 88 -7.84 7.55 -11.06
CA PRO A 88 -8.48 7.09 -12.28
C PRO A 88 -9.97 7.46 -12.22
N ALA A 89 -10.51 8.03 -13.29
CA ALA A 89 -11.96 8.20 -13.44
C ALA A 89 -12.66 6.82 -13.32
N PRO A 90 -13.94 6.75 -12.89
CA PRO A 90 -14.68 5.49 -12.77
C PRO A 90 -14.79 4.69 -14.10
N THR A 91 -14.43 5.28 -15.23
CA THR A 91 -14.34 4.66 -16.57
C THR A 91 -12.91 4.59 -17.13
N ALA A 92 -11.87 4.89 -16.34
CA ALA A 92 -10.50 5.00 -16.82
C ALA A 92 -9.77 3.65 -16.96
N ARG A 93 -8.88 3.60 -17.96
CA ARG A 93 -7.86 2.56 -18.20
C ARG A 93 -7.05 2.24 -16.93
N PRO A 94 -6.45 1.05 -16.82
CA PRO A 94 -5.62 0.67 -15.68
C PRO A 94 -4.56 1.72 -15.35
N TRP A 95 -4.25 1.87 -14.06
CA TRP A 95 -3.30 2.86 -13.53
C TRP A 95 -1.97 2.88 -14.30
N PRO A 96 -1.36 4.06 -14.52
CA PRO A 96 0.05 4.13 -14.86
C PRO A 96 0.90 3.54 -13.74
N GLN A 97 2.00 2.92 -14.13
CA GLN A 97 2.81 2.00 -13.33
C GLN A 97 3.38 2.67 -12.07
N ALA A 98 3.49 1.91 -10.98
CA ALA A 98 4.38 2.29 -9.89
C ALA A 98 5.83 2.05 -10.34
N THR A 99 6.62 3.10 -10.50
CA THR A 99 8.07 2.98 -10.65
C THR A 99 8.69 2.97 -9.26
N ALA A 100 9.06 1.78 -8.78
CA ALA A 100 10.03 1.69 -7.69
C ALA A 100 11.35 2.24 -8.25
N SER A 101 11.75 3.44 -7.84
CA SER A 101 13.07 3.95 -8.18
C SER A 101 14.11 3.06 -7.50
N ALA A 102 15.03 2.54 -8.31
CA ALA A 102 16.14 1.69 -7.91
C ALA A 102 17.11 2.48 -7.00
N GLY A 103 16.74 2.63 -5.73
CA GLY A 103 17.58 3.23 -4.69
C GLY A 103 17.47 2.48 -3.35
N TRP A 104 16.63 1.46 -3.28
CA TRP A 104 16.58 0.55 -2.13
C TRP A 104 17.52 -0.62 -2.42
N PRO A 105 18.50 -0.90 -1.55
CA PRO A 105 19.29 -2.11 -1.71
C PRO A 105 18.29 -3.26 -1.72
N MET A 106 18.25 -4.01 -2.83
CA MET A 106 17.61 -5.31 -2.92
C MET A 106 18.39 -6.24 -1.98
N ALA A 107 18.20 -6.07 -0.67
CA ALA A 107 18.76 -6.96 0.32
C ALA A 107 18.01 -8.28 0.13
N ARG A 108 18.72 -9.27 -0.43
CA ARG A 108 18.26 -10.67 -0.51
C ARG A 108 17.96 -11.26 0.87
N ASP A 109 18.33 -10.55 1.93
CA ASP A 109 17.98 -10.82 3.32
C ASP A 109 16.67 -10.15 3.74
N ARG A 110 15.74 -10.99 4.20
CA ARG A 110 14.48 -10.65 4.91
C ARG A 110 14.67 -9.67 6.09
N ALA A 111 15.90 -9.48 6.55
CA ALA A 111 16.25 -8.77 7.78
C ALA A 111 16.57 -7.27 7.61
N ARG A 112 16.52 -6.71 6.39
CA ARG A 112 16.92 -5.30 6.16
C ARG A 112 15.82 -4.41 5.56
N CYS A 113 14.59 -4.62 6.03
CA CYS A 113 13.64 -3.52 6.08
C CYS A 113 14.09 -2.54 7.19
N PRO A 114 14.20 -1.22 6.95
CA PRO A 114 14.46 -0.24 8.01
C PRO A 114 13.25 -0.07 8.95
N CYS A 115 12.12 -0.73 8.68
CA CYS A 115 11.07 -0.93 9.66
C CYS A 115 11.51 -2.07 10.61
N PRO A 116 11.63 -1.83 11.92
CA PRO A 116 12.04 -2.86 12.86
C PRO A 116 11.08 -4.05 12.77
N ALA A 117 11.63 -5.23 12.50
CA ALA A 117 10.91 -6.47 12.25
C ALA A 117 10.29 -7.11 13.52
N ASN A 118 10.29 -6.40 14.66
CA ASN A 118 9.68 -6.85 15.90
C ASN A 118 9.06 -5.65 16.64
N GLY A 119 7.86 -5.86 17.17
CA GLY A 119 6.95 -4.82 17.62
C GLY A 119 7.40 -4.04 18.85
N SER A 120 7.73 -2.77 18.65
CA SER A 120 7.53 -1.72 19.65
C SER A 120 7.20 -0.40 18.95
N TRP A 121 5.95 -0.28 18.52
CA TRP A 121 5.34 1.03 18.32
C TRP A 121 4.87 1.55 19.67
N THR A 122 5.65 2.42 20.32
CA THR A 122 5.05 3.41 21.20
C THR A 122 4.53 4.52 20.31
N ALA A 123 3.21 4.58 20.12
CA ALA A 123 2.59 5.82 19.64
C ALA A 123 3.09 6.95 20.56
N PRO A 124 3.52 8.12 20.05
CA PRO A 124 3.74 9.25 20.92
C PRO A 124 2.43 9.46 21.69
N ALA A 125 2.51 9.34 23.03
CA ALA A 125 1.39 9.60 23.91
C ALA A 125 0.74 10.89 23.46
N LYS A 126 -0.60 10.89 23.39
CA LYS A 126 -1.40 12.06 23.00
C LYS A 126 -0.89 13.23 23.83
N ARG A 127 -0.09 14.12 23.23
CA ARG A 127 0.23 15.40 23.85
C ARG A 127 -1.06 16.19 23.71
N ALA A 128 -1.87 16.15 24.77
CA ALA A 128 -3.00 17.05 24.94
C ALA A 128 -2.45 18.46 24.75
N TRP A 129 -3.02 19.20 23.80
CA TRP A 129 -2.73 20.62 23.68
C TRP A 129 -3.31 21.26 24.95
N SER A 130 -2.43 21.87 25.75
CA SER A 130 -2.81 22.84 26.80
C SER A 130 -2.83 24.23 26.20
#